data_AF-A0A6V7JQY3-F1
#
_entry.id   AF-A0A6V7JQY3-F1
#
_cell.length_a   1.000
_cell.length_b   1.000
_cell.length_c   1.000
_cell.angle_alpha   90.00
_cell.angle_beta   90.00
_cell.angle_gamma   90.00
#
_symmetry.space_group_name_H-M   'P 1'
#
loop_
_entity.id
_entity.type
_entity.pdbx_description
1 polymer ?
#
loop_
_entity_poly.entity_id
_entity_poly.type
_entity_poly.pdbx_seq_one_letter_code
_entity_poly.pdbx_strand_id
1 'polypeptide(L)'
;KDSGPPKHKYGEVAYAHTSPFLGILTPGQSIQAIENNMYRAPIYEHKIPQTDFLVIRTRQQYFIREIDALFTAGQECPLYEVPGPNSKRANNFVRDFLQVFIYRLFWKSKDTPRRIKMDDIKKAFPSHSESSIRKRLKLCADFKRTGMDSNWWVIKPDFRLPTEEEIRAM
;
A
#
# COMPACT_ATOMS: atom_id res chain seq x y z
N LYS A 1 -2.33 -38.62 -24.21
CA LYS A 1 -2.92 -37.26 -24.24
C LYS A 1 -3.14 -36.86 -22.79
N ASP A 2 -2.61 -35.70 -22.39
CA ASP A 2 -2.84 -35.16 -21.04
C ASP A 2 -4.30 -34.74 -20.90
N SER A 3 -4.96 -35.14 -19.81
CA SER A 3 -6.36 -34.81 -19.52
C SER A 3 -6.52 -33.40 -18.92
N GLY A 4 -5.42 -32.68 -18.70
CA GLY A 4 -5.39 -31.39 -18.05
C GLY A 4 -5.28 -31.51 -16.52
N PRO A 5 -4.93 -30.41 -15.85
CA PRO A 5 -4.68 -30.41 -14.41
C PRO A 5 -5.97 -30.62 -13.60
N PRO A 6 -5.84 -31.05 -12.32
CA PRO A 6 -6.96 -31.09 -11.39
C PRO A 6 -7.68 -29.74 -11.32
N LYS A 7 -9.01 -29.77 -11.27
CA LYS A 7 -9.83 -28.58 -11.01
C LYS A 7 -9.80 -28.27 -9.52
N HIS A 8 -9.33 -27.08 -9.18
CA HIS A 8 -9.37 -26.56 -7.81
C HIS A 8 -10.63 -25.69 -7.62
N LYS A 9 -11.13 -25.61 -6.37
CA LYS A 9 -12.27 -24.74 -6.02
C LYS A 9 -11.93 -23.25 -6.20
N TYR A 10 -10.66 -22.89 -5.97
CA TYR A 10 -10.16 -21.51 -6.00
C TYR A 10 -8.98 -21.36 -6.95
N GLY A 11 -8.86 -20.17 -7.54
CA GLY A 11 -7.76 -19.78 -8.42
C GLY A 11 -8.05 -20.02 -9.90
N GLU A 12 -7.09 -19.61 -10.73
CA GLU A 12 -7.09 -19.80 -12.17
C GLU A 12 -5.95 -20.74 -12.57
N VAL A 13 -6.19 -21.61 -13.56
CA VAL A 13 -5.19 -22.55 -14.04
C VAL A 13 -4.21 -21.84 -14.99
N ALA A 14 -2.94 -21.77 -14.59
CA ALA A 14 -1.84 -21.33 -15.45
C ALA A 14 -0.94 -22.53 -15.81
N TYR A 15 -0.77 -22.78 -17.10
CA TYR A 15 0.15 -23.82 -17.59
C TYR A 15 1.59 -23.28 -17.58
N ALA A 16 2.46 -23.94 -16.84
CA ALA A 16 3.85 -23.55 -16.71
C ALA A 16 4.76 -24.59 -17.39
N HIS A 17 5.53 -24.15 -18.39
CA HIS A 17 6.60 -24.97 -19.01
C HIS A 17 7.92 -24.92 -18.23
N THR A 18 8.06 -23.93 -17.36
CA THR A 18 9.21 -23.76 -16.45
C THR A 18 8.66 -23.46 -15.06
N SER A 19 9.28 -24.03 -14.03
CA SER A 19 8.81 -23.84 -12.66
C SER A 19 8.88 -22.36 -12.26
N PRO A 20 7.79 -21.79 -11.70
CA PRO A 20 7.81 -20.44 -11.13
C PRO A 20 8.46 -20.39 -9.73
N PHE A 21 8.96 -21.51 -9.22
CA PHE A 21 9.58 -21.65 -7.90
C PHE A 21 11.03 -22.12 -8.02
N LEU A 22 11.74 -22.15 -6.89
CA LEU A 22 13.11 -22.70 -6.81
C LEU A 22 13.16 -24.21 -7.10
N GLY A 23 12.10 -24.95 -6.77
CA GLY A 23 11.97 -26.38 -7.05
C GLY A 23 11.37 -26.67 -8.42
N ILE A 24 11.55 -27.88 -8.94
CA ILE A 24 10.99 -28.32 -10.22
C ILE A 24 9.57 -28.85 -10.02
N LEU A 25 8.61 -28.40 -10.82
CA LEU A 25 7.30 -29.03 -10.92
C LEU A 25 7.42 -30.28 -11.80
N THR A 26 7.06 -31.43 -11.27
CA THR A 26 7.10 -32.68 -12.04
C THR A 26 5.92 -32.75 -13.04
N PRO A 27 6.06 -33.45 -14.19
CA PRO A 27 4.96 -33.60 -15.13
C PRO A 27 3.70 -34.17 -14.46
N GLY A 28 2.56 -33.52 -14.69
CA GLY A 28 1.28 -33.88 -14.06
C GLY A 28 1.06 -33.30 -12.66
N GLN A 29 2.07 -32.65 -12.07
CA GLN A 29 1.93 -31.97 -10.78
C GLN A 29 1.23 -30.62 -10.96
N SER A 30 0.29 -30.33 -10.07
CA SER A 30 -0.36 -29.02 -9.93
C SER A 30 -0.10 -28.49 -8.53
N ILE A 31 0.22 -27.21 -8.42
CA ILE A 31 0.42 -26.51 -7.15
C ILE A 31 -0.36 -25.21 -7.19
N GLN A 32 -1.09 -24.90 -6.11
CA GLN A 32 -1.73 -23.60 -5.96
C GLN A 32 -0.70 -22.60 -5.43
N ALA A 33 -0.79 -21.35 -5.88
CA ALA A 33 0.12 -20.29 -5.48
C ALA A 33 -0.66 -19.00 -5.26
N ILE A 34 -0.22 -18.19 -4.31
CA ILE A 34 -0.57 -16.78 -4.27
C ILE A 34 0.43 -16.00 -5.13
N GLU A 35 -0.10 -15.12 -5.97
CA GLU A 35 0.66 -14.33 -6.93
C GLU A 35 0.30 -12.85 -6.75
N ASN A 36 1.31 -12.00 -6.55
CA ASN A 36 1.14 -10.55 -6.55
C ASN A 36 2.46 -9.86 -6.92
N ASN A 37 2.45 -8.52 -7.02
CA ASN A 37 3.65 -7.76 -7.42
C ASN A 37 4.77 -7.73 -6.35
N MET A 38 4.51 -8.18 -5.12
CA MET A 38 5.50 -8.22 -4.04
C MET A 38 6.18 -9.57 -3.92
N TYR A 39 5.42 -10.66 -4.03
CA TYR A 39 5.93 -12.02 -3.86
C TYR A 39 5.04 -13.06 -4.54
N ARG A 40 5.61 -14.26 -4.69
CA ARG A 40 4.92 -15.50 -5.01
C ARG A 40 5.13 -16.50 -3.87
N ALA A 41 4.09 -17.23 -3.45
CA ALA A 41 4.26 -18.30 -2.48
C ALA A 41 3.34 -19.49 -2.79
N PRO A 42 3.78 -20.74 -2.61
CA PRO A 42 2.89 -21.88 -2.73
C PRO A 42 1.88 -21.87 -1.59
N ILE A 43 0.63 -22.24 -1.86
CA ILE A 43 -0.44 -22.32 -0.87
C ILE A 43 -1.07 -23.71 -0.87
N TYR A 44 -1.49 -24.16 0.31
CA TYR A 44 -2.07 -25.49 0.52
C TYR A 44 -3.39 -25.35 1.25
N GLU A 45 -4.49 -25.84 0.67
CA GLU A 45 -5.81 -25.80 1.31
C GLU A 45 -5.89 -26.81 2.46
N HIS A 46 -6.44 -26.39 3.60
CA HIS A 46 -6.65 -27.21 4.79
C HIS A 46 -8.13 -27.21 5.21
N LYS A 47 -8.53 -28.25 5.94
CA LYS A 47 -9.85 -28.31 6.56
C LYS A 47 -9.92 -27.36 7.74
N ILE A 48 -10.99 -26.58 7.78
CA ILE A 48 -11.28 -25.68 8.89
C ILE A 48 -11.81 -26.51 10.07
N PRO A 49 -11.28 -26.34 11.30
CA PRO A 49 -11.85 -26.97 12.49
C PRO A 49 -13.30 -26.52 12.70
N GLN A 50 -14.19 -27.46 13.05
CA GLN A 50 -15.61 -27.16 13.29
C GLN A 50 -15.85 -26.24 14.51
N THR A 51 -14.82 -26.04 15.33
CA THR A 51 -14.83 -25.17 16.51
C THR A 51 -14.57 -23.71 16.18
N ASP A 52 -14.09 -23.41 14.97
CA ASP A 52 -13.49 -22.12 14.64
C ASP A 52 -14.41 -21.28 13.75
N PHE A 53 -14.61 -20.02 14.14
CA PHE A 53 -15.43 -19.05 13.42
C PHE A 53 -14.68 -17.72 13.28
N LEU A 54 -14.99 -16.97 12.22
CA LEU A 54 -14.46 -15.62 12.03
C LEU A 54 -15.33 -14.60 12.77
N VAL A 55 -14.77 -13.98 13.80
CA VAL A 55 -15.40 -12.84 14.50
C VAL A 55 -14.87 -11.53 13.94
N ILE A 56 -15.78 -10.70 13.42
CA ILE A 56 -15.47 -9.37 12.90
C ILE A 56 -15.92 -8.34 13.92
N ARG A 57 -14.97 -7.61 14.51
CA ARG A 57 -15.23 -6.53 15.46
C ARG A 57 -15.17 -5.17 14.77
N THR A 58 -16.27 -4.44 14.83
CA THR A 58 -16.33 -3.01 14.47
C THR A 58 -16.40 -2.15 15.73
N ARG A 59 -16.36 -0.81 15.59
CA ARG A 59 -16.52 0.10 16.74
C ARG A 59 -17.89 -0.06 17.40
N GLN A 60 -18.92 -0.42 16.63
CA GLN A 60 -20.30 -0.47 17.09
C GLN A 60 -20.74 -1.88 17.46
N GLN A 61 -20.30 -2.89 16.72
CA GLN A 61 -20.90 -4.23 16.74
C GLN A 61 -19.88 -5.34 16.47
N TYR A 62 -20.25 -6.54 16.91
CA TYR A 62 -19.58 -7.79 16.56
C TYR A 62 -20.43 -8.55 15.54
N PHE A 63 -19.77 -9.14 14.55
CA PHE A 63 -20.36 -10.06 13.57
C PHE A 63 -19.62 -11.39 13.64
N ILE A 64 -20.32 -12.47 13.30
CA ILE A 64 -19.74 -13.81 13.22
C ILE A 64 -20.09 -14.44 11.87
N ARG A 65 -19.13 -15.14 11.27
CA ARG A 65 -19.30 -15.89 10.02
C ARG A 65 -18.53 -17.20 10.05
N GLU A 66 -19.01 -18.18 9.31
CA GLU A 66 -18.23 -19.36 8.95
C GLU A 66 -17.09 -18.97 8.00
N ILE A 67 -16.00 -19.75 8.03
CA ILE A 67 -14.84 -19.56 7.17
C ILE A 67 -15.03 -20.43 5.91
N ASP A 68 -14.81 -19.86 4.71
CA ASP A 68 -15.07 -20.56 3.45
C ASP A 68 -13.91 -21.46 2.99
N ALA A 69 -12.67 -21.08 3.33
CA ALA A 69 -11.45 -21.84 3.09
C ALA A 69 -10.31 -21.37 3.98
N LEU A 70 -9.39 -22.28 4.28
CA LEU A 70 -8.16 -22.02 5.04
C LEU A 70 -6.97 -22.49 4.21
N PHE A 71 -5.97 -21.63 4.04
CA PHE A 71 -4.76 -21.94 3.31
C PHE A 71 -3.53 -21.74 4.18
N THR A 72 -2.59 -22.68 4.09
CA THR A 72 -1.23 -22.52 4.61
C THR A 72 -0.36 -21.99 3.49
N ALA A 73 0.19 -20.78 3.66
CA ALA A 73 1.18 -20.23 2.74
C ALA A 73 2.58 -20.73 3.10
N GLY A 74 3.33 -21.20 2.11
CA GLY A 74 4.73 -21.58 2.24
C GLY A 74 5.67 -20.38 2.19
N GLN A 75 6.95 -20.67 1.96
CA GLN A 75 7.98 -19.64 1.87
C GLN A 75 7.75 -18.71 0.67
N GLU A 76 7.87 -17.41 0.90
CA GLU A 76 7.80 -16.38 -0.14
C GLU A 76 9.02 -16.42 -1.07
N CYS A 77 8.76 -16.30 -2.36
CA CYS A 77 9.70 -15.98 -3.42
C CYS A 77 9.53 -14.48 -3.74
N PRO A 78 10.37 -13.59 -3.20
CA PRO A 78 10.19 -12.15 -3.35
C PRO A 78 10.33 -11.71 -4.80
N LEU A 79 9.40 -10.88 -5.26
CA LEU A 79 9.38 -10.25 -6.58
C LEU A 79 9.68 -8.75 -6.52
N TYR A 80 9.56 -8.16 -5.31
CA TYR A 80 9.88 -6.76 -5.06
C TYR A 80 10.98 -6.62 -4.00
N GLU A 81 12.06 -5.94 -4.38
CA GLU A 81 13.19 -5.70 -3.48
C GLU A 81 12.81 -4.77 -2.32
N VAL A 82 13.10 -5.21 -1.10
CA VAL A 82 12.96 -4.39 0.11
C VAL A 82 14.17 -3.44 0.21
N PRO A 83 13.96 -2.12 0.30
CA PRO A 83 15.08 -1.18 0.36
C PRO A 83 15.83 -1.28 1.68
N GLY A 84 17.17 -1.22 1.62
CA GLY A 84 18.01 -1.16 2.81
C GLY A 84 17.78 0.13 3.63
N PRO A 85 18.03 0.11 4.96
CA PRO A 85 17.92 1.28 5.83
C PRO A 85 18.78 2.44 5.32
N ASN A 86 18.23 3.67 5.34
CA ASN A 86 18.90 4.90 4.88
C ASN A 86 19.42 4.87 3.43
N SER A 87 19.05 3.86 2.63
CA SER A 87 19.41 3.80 1.22
C SER A 87 18.78 4.95 0.45
N LYS A 88 19.36 5.28 -0.72
CA LYS A 88 18.78 6.28 -1.64
C LYS A 88 17.33 5.96 -1.99
N ARG A 89 17.00 4.68 -2.20
CA ARG A 89 15.65 4.20 -2.51
C ARG A 89 14.68 4.45 -1.34
N ALA A 90 15.06 4.11 -0.11
CA ALA A 90 14.25 4.37 1.08
C ALA A 90 14.02 5.88 1.29
N ASN A 91 15.07 6.69 1.18
CA ASN A 91 14.98 8.14 1.34
C ASN A 91 14.10 8.79 0.27
N ASN A 92 14.19 8.34 -0.98
CA ASN A 92 13.32 8.80 -2.07
C ASN A 92 11.85 8.44 -1.78
N PHE A 93 11.57 7.20 -1.38
CA PHE A 93 10.21 6.78 -1.03
C PHE A 93 9.61 7.66 0.07
N VAL A 94 10.32 7.87 1.18
CA VAL A 94 9.84 8.73 2.28
C VAL A 94 9.59 10.16 1.80
N ARG A 95 10.50 10.68 0.98
CA ARG A 95 10.41 12.03 0.39
C ARG A 95 9.19 12.18 -0.52
N ASP A 96 8.86 11.17 -1.31
CA ASP A 96 7.78 11.20 -2.28
C ASP A 96 6.43 10.91 -1.63
N PHE A 97 6.39 9.98 -0.66
CA PHE A 97 5.21 9.74 0.17
C PHE A 97 4.79 10.98 0.98
N LEU A 98 5.75 11.72 1.56
CA LEU A 98 5.47 13.00 2.20
C LEU A 98 4.85 14.01 1.22
N GLN A 99 5.31 14.03 -0.03
CA GLN A 99 4.77 14.92 -1.04
C GLN A 99 3.34 14.55 -1.44
N VAL A 100 3.08 13.26 -1.64
CA VAL A 100 1.73 12.71 -1.90
C VAL A 100 0.79 13.12 -0.77
N PHE A 101 1.22 12.97 0.49
CA PHE A 101 0.43 13.37 1.64
C PHE A 101 0.10 14.88 1.64
N ILE A 102 1.09 15.74 1.37
CA ILE A 102 0.90 17.19 1.28
C ILE A 102 -0.11 17.54 0.17
N TYR A 103 0.01 16.95 -1.02
CA TYR A 103 -0.93 17.22 -2.11
C TYR A 103 -2.35 16.78 -1.74
N ARG A 104 -2.52 15.61 -1.11
CA ARG A 104 -3.82 15.14 -0.63
C ARG A 104 -4.41 16.04 0.47
N LEU A 105 -3.58 16.64 1.33
CA LEU A 105 -4.06 17.64 2.29
C LEU A 105 -4.58 18.91 1.59
N PHE A 106 -3.91 19.40 0.55
CA PHE A 106 -4.43 20.54 -0.23
C PHE A 106 -5.74 20.18 -0.93
N TRP A 107 -5.87 18.97 -1.50
CA TRP A 107 -7.13 18.49 -2.07
C TRP A 107 -8.26 18.41 -1.04
N LYS A 108 -7.95 18.04 0.20
CA LYS A 108 -8.90 17.99 1.31
C LYS A 108 -9.32 19.39 1.82
N SER A 109 -8.49 20.41 1.62
CA SER A 109 -8.80 21.78 2.04
C SER A 109 -10.04 22.31 1.32
N LYS A 110 -10.96 22.93 2.07
CA LYS A 110 -12.20 23.53 1.55
C LYS A 110 -12.07 25.04 1.29
N ASP A 111 -10.94 25.63 1.68
CA ASP A 111 -10.70 27.07 1.54
C ASP A 111 -10.32 27.42 0.08
N THR A 112 -10.62 28.65 -0.32
CA THR A 112 -10.20 29.23 -1.61
C THR A 112 -9.47 30.55 -1.35
N PRO A 113 -8.14 30.63 -1.58
CA PRO A 113 -7.23 29.57 -2.04
C PRO A 113 -7.01 28.45 -1.01
N ARG A 114 -6.67 27.25 -1.49
CA ARG A 114 -6.44 26.06 -0.65
C ARG A 114 -5.29 26.32 0.34
N ARG A 115 -5.49 25.98 1.61
CA ARG A 115 -4.49 26.15 2.66
C ARG A 115 -4.44 24.98 3.63
N ILE A 116 -3.27 24.76 4.21
CA ILE A 116 -2.99 23.69 5.18
C ILE A 116 -2.11 24.19 6.33
N LYS A 117 -2.15 23.51 7.47
CA LYS A 117 -1.31 23.82 8.64
C LYS A 117 -0.06 22.93 8.68
N MET A 118 1.03 23.48 9.22
CA MET A 118 2.24 22.69 9.49
C MET A 118 1.97 21.57 10.51
N ASP A 119 1.15 21.86 11.52
CA ASP A 119 0.84 20.94 12.62
C ASP A 119 0.18 19.65 12.14
N ASP A 120 -0.66 19.70 11.11
CA ASP A 120 -1.32 18.52 10.54
C ASP A 120 -0.28 17.57 9.90
N ILE A 121 0.74 18.13 9.24
CA ILE A 121 1.83 17.36 8.66
C ILE A 121 2.74 16.81 9.76
N LYS A 122 3.08 17.64 10.76
CA LYS A 122 3.90 17.22 11.90
C LYS A 122 3.24 16.13 12.74
N LYS A 123 1.93 16.16 12.89
CA LYS A 123 1.17 15.11 13.56
C LYS A 123 1.25 13.77 12.82
N ALA A 124 1.24 13.79 11.49
CA ALA A 124 1.38 12.59 10.66
C ALA A 124 2.85 12.12 10.52
N PHE A 125 3.81 13.04 10.55
CA PHE A 125 5.24 12.79 10.39
C PHE A 125 6.06 13.36 11.55
N PRO A 126 5.91 12.83 12.79
CA PRO A 126 6.54 13.39 13.98
C PRO A 126 8.07 13.34 13.95
N SER A 127 8.64 12.33 13.28
CA SER A 127 10.09 12.17 13.11
C SER A 127 10.73 13.15 12.12
N HIS A 128 9.92 13.80 11.27
CA HIS A 128 10.44 14.69 10.24
C HIS A 128 10.72 16.06 10.82
N SER A 129 11.91 16.61 10.58
CA SER A 129 12.22 17.98 10.95
C SER A 129 11.34 18.96 10.17
N GLU A 130 10.99 20.09 10.79
CA GLU A 130 10.17 21.10 10.14
C GLU A 130 10.86 21.66 8.89
N SER A 131 12.19 21.80 8.93
CA SER A 131 13.01 22.19 7.78
C SER A 131 12.81 21.26 6.57
N SER A 132 12.76 19.94 6.79
CA SER A 132 12.52 18.96 5.72
C SER A 132 11.13 19.15 5.09
N ILE A 133 10.10 19.33 5.92
CA ILE A 133 8.73 19.56 5.45
C ILE A 133 8.64 20.89 4.67
N ARG A 134 9.27 21.95 5.19
CA ARG A 134 9.32 23.26 4.51
C ARG A 134 9.96 23.18 3.12
N LYS A 135 10.96 22.32 2.91
CA LYS A 135 11.55 22.12 1.58
C LYS A 135 10.52 21.62 0.56
N ARG A 136 9.62 20.71 0.94
CA ARG A 136 8.53 20.23 0.06
C ARG A 136 7.45 21.30 -0.15
N LEU A 137 7.05 21.99 0.91
CA LEU A 137 6.00 23.01 0.84
C LEU A 137 6.38 24.21 -0.04
N LYS A 138 7.64 24.68 0.03
CA LYS A 138 8.13 25.82 -0.77
C LYS A 138 7.97 25.65 -2.29
N LEU A 139 7.87 24.41 -2.78
CA LEU A 139 7.65 24.13 -4.21
C LEU A 139 6.24 24.53 -4.66
N CYS A 140 5.23 24.37 -3.79
CA CYS A 140 3.82 24.46 -4.17
C CYS A 140 2.99 25.47 -3.35
N ALA A 141 3.54 26.02 -2.27
CA ALA A 141 2.82 26.88 -1.34
C ALA A 141 3.67 28.02 -0.78
N ASP A 142 3.01 29.12 -0.46
CA ASP A 142 3.56 30.28 0.22
C ASP A 142 3.16 30.29 1.70
N PHE A 143 4.10 30.71 2.54
CA PHE A 143 3.87 30.85 3.97
C PHE A 143 3.19 32.19 4.28
N LYS A 144 2.01 32.15 4.89
CA LYS A 144 1.26 33.32 5.34
C LYS A 144 1.14 33.31 6.86
N ARG A 145 1.67 34.35 7.50
CA ARG A 145 1.49 34.62 8.93
C ARG A 145 0.17 35.33 9.14
N THR A 146 -0.72 34.76 9.94
CA THR A 146 -1.90 35.46 10.48
C THR A 146 -1.66 35.76 11.95
N GLY A 147 -2.02 36.96 12.40
CA GLY A 147 -1.56 37.60 13.65
C GLY A 147 -2.00 36.98 14.98
N MET A 148 -2.42 35.71 15.00
CA MET A 148 -2.73 34.93 16.20
C MET A 148 -2.35 33.47 15.93
N ASP A 149 -1.11 33.07 16.22
CA ASP A 149 -0.54 31.70 16.30
C ASP A 149 -0.91 30.66 15.23
N SER A 150 -1.65 31.04 14.20
CA SER A 150 -2.10 30.18 13.12
C SER A 150 -1.37 30.61 11.87
N ASN A 151 -0.30 29.89 11.59
CA ASN A 151 0.44 30.05 10.36
C ASN A 151 -0.11 29.08 9.31
N TRP A 152 -0.34 29.60 8.10
CA TRP A 152 -0.91 28.81 7.01
C TRP A 152 0.07 28.70 5.85
N TRP A 153 0.10 27.52 5.25
CA TRP A 153 0.68 27.31 3.92
C TRP A 153 -0.45 27.39 2.91
N VAL A 154 -0.43 28.44 2.09
CA VAL A 154 -1.44 28.71 1.07
C VAL A 154 -0.86 28.29 -0.27
N ILE A 155 -1.61 27.51 -1.05
CA ILE A 155 -1.16 27.08 -2.38
C ILE A 155 -0.83 28.29 -3.26
N LYS A 156 0.25 28.21 -4.03
CA LYS A 156 0.61 29.28 -4.95
C LYS A 156 -0.43 29.40 -6.08
N PRO A 157 -0.76 30.61 -6.54
CA PRO A 157 -1.78 30.81 -7.57
C PRO A 157 -1.38 30.24 -8.94
N ASP A 158 -0.08 30.16 -9.23
CA ASP A 158 0.50 29.61 -10.46
C ASP A 158 0.79 28.10 -10.38
N PHE A 159 0.60 27.48 -9.22
CA PHE A 159 0.87 26.06 -9.04
C PHE A 159 -0.35 25.20 -9.37
N ARG A 160 -0.26 24.39 -10.43
CA ARG A 160 -1.24 23.35 -10.73
C ARG A 160 -1.06 22.18 -9.75
N LEU A 161 -2.04 21.96 -8.89
CA LEU A 161 -2.07 20.79 -8.02
C LEU A 161 -2.23 19.51 -8.86
N PRO A 162 -1.39 18.47 -8.66
CA PRO A 162 -1.51 17.23 -9.43
C PRO A 162 -2.86 16.54 -9.23
N THR A 163 -3.38 15.86 -10.27
CA THR A 163 -4.65 15.12 -10.21
C THR A 163 -4.53 13.84 -9.39
N GLU A 164 -5.66 13.18 -9.13
CA GLU A 164 -5.67 11.92 -8.38
C GLU A 164 -4.85 10.83 -9.09
N GLU A 165 -4.92 10.75 -10.41
CA GLU A 165 -4.18 9.79 -11.24
C GLU A 165 -2.68 10.07 -11.19
N GLU A 166 -2.28 11.34 -11.33
CA GLU A 166 -0.88 11.75 -11.21
C GLU A 166 -0.32 11.42 -9.82
N ILE A 167 -1.10 11.68 -8.76
CA ILE A 167 -0.69 11.37 -7.38
C ILE A 167 -0.57 9.85 -7.13
N ARG A 168 -1.40 9.02 -7.78
CA ARG A 168 -1.32 7.54 -7.68
C ARG A 168 -0.12 6.97 -8.41
N ALA A 169 0.39 7.67 -9.42
CA ALA A 169 1.55 7.26 -10.20
C ALA A 169 2.90 7.71 -9.61
N MET A 170 2.87 8.56 -8.57
CA MET A 170 4.06 8.98 -7.80
C MET A 170 4.58 7.89 -6.87
#